data_AF-A0A8H9WPG4-F1
#
_entry.id   AF-A0A8H9WPG4-F1
#
_cell.length_a   1.000
_cell.length_b   1.000
_cell.length_c   1.000
_cell.angle_alpha   90.00
_cell.angle_beta   90.00
_cell.angle_gamma   90.00
#
_symmetry.space_group_name_H-M   'P 1'
#
loop_
_entity.id
_entity.type
_entity.pdbx_description
1 polymer ?
#
loop_
_entity_poly.entity_id
_entity_poly.type
_entity_poly.pdbx_seq_one_letter_code
_entity_poly.pdbx_strand_id
1 'polypeptide(L)'
;MRDLLELPEGAARELRSLLAQRVPGRLDLHGHPHPPSSPGWQREVTYALIALSYLIGATPTSYWMGRAVHGLDLREHGSGNLGATNVFRILGAKWALPVVAVDIAKGFLPVWFFPGMVGGDLRWTLAFGGAAIVGHIFSLWVGFKGGKGIATSAGVFLALAPWAVLGAFVVWLVLVLATGYVSLGSMAAAVTLPVFVALMPHQGGATILWFTGTLAVFVLWAHRSNIHRLMQGTESRFGKAALQDGDSAVGDSTDSADPAEAAP
;
A
#
# COMPACT_ATOMS: atom_id res chain seq x y z
N MET A 1 43.13 -17.54 29.51
CA MET A 1 44.16 -17.58 28.44
C MET A 1 45.57 -17.92 28.95
N ARG A 2 45.81 -17.92 30.27
CA ARG A 2 47.09 -18.33 30.88
C ARG A 2 47.24 -19.86 31.03
N ASP A 3 46.12 -20.59 31.12
CA ASP A 3 46.12 -22.05 31.34
C ASP A 3 46.23 -22.91 30.06
N LEU A 4 46.27 -22.28 28.87
CA LEU A 4 46.43 -23.00 27.59
C LEU A 4 47.90 -23.25 27.20
N LEU A 5 48.85 -22.68 27.95
CA LEU A 5 50.29 -22.76 27.67
C LEU A 5 50.99 -23.94 28.38
N GLU A 6 50.29 -24.67 29.26
CA GLU A 6 50.83 -25.81 30.01
C GLU A 6 50.35 -27.18 29.50
N LEU A 7 49.59 -27.22 28.40
CA LEU A 7 49.10 -28.48 27.85
C LEU A 7 50.22 -29.25 27.12
N PRO A 8 50.35 -30.57 27.35
CA PRO A 8 51.21 -31.42 26.55
C PRO A 8 50.89 -31.24 25.06
N GLU A 9 51.91 -31.19 24.18
CA GLU A 9 51.72 -30.85 22.77
C GLU A 9 50.67 -31.69 22.04
N GLY A 10 50.51 -32.96 22.44
CA GLY A 10 49.49 -33.85 21.89
C GLY A 10 48.07 -33.37 22.22
N ALA A 11 47.81 -33.01 23.47
CA ALA A 11 46.52 -32.49 23.91
C ALA A 11 46.22 -31.11 23.28
N ALA A 12 47.24 -30.26 23.13
CA ALA A 12 47.09 -28.97 22.44
C ALA A 12 46.76 -29.14 20.95
N ARG A 13 47.37 -30.13 20.27
CA ARG A 13 47.07 -30.46 18.87
C ARG A 13 45.66 -31.01 18.72
N GLU A 14 45.25 -31.92 19.59
CA GLU A 14 43.91 -32.52 19.57
C GLU A 14 42.84 -31.46 19.86
N LEU A 15 43.03 -30.62 20.88
CA LEU A 15 42.11 -29.52 21.20
C LEU A 15 42.02 -28.50 20.07
N ARG A 16 43.14 -28.15 19.42
CA ARG A 16 43.13 -27.29 18.22
C ARG A 16 42.38 -27.94 17.06
N SER A 17 42.53 -29.24 16.86
CA SER A 17 41.81 -29.97 15.82
C SER A 17 40.30 -30.03 16.10
N LEU A 18 39.91 -30.23 17.36
CA LEU A 18 38.52 -30.25 17.81
C LEU A 18 37.87 -28.85 17.75
N LEU A 19 38.63 -27.80 18.08
CA LEU A 19 38.18 -26.40 17.96
C LEU A 19 38.08 -25.97 16.48
N ALA A 20 39.01 -26.40 15.62
CA ALA A 20 38.94 -26.15 14.18
C ALA A 20 37.76 -26.87 13.52
N GLN A 21 37.39 -28.06 14.02
CA GLN A 21 36.19 -28.78 13.57
C GLN A 21 34.88 -28.19 14.13
N ARG A 22 34.91 -27.52 15.30
CA ARG A 22 33.72 -26.91 15.92
C ARG A 22 33.45 -25.46 15.53
N VAL A 23 34.40 -24.74 14.94
CA VAL A 23 34.22 -23.31 14.60
C VAL A 23 34.33 -23.09 13.09
N PRO A 24 33.28 -23.41 12.30
CA PRO A 24 33.20 -22.98 10.92
C PRO A 24 32.75 -21.51 10.88
N GLY A 25 33.70 -20.58 10.91
CA GLY A 25 33.42 -19.15 10.69
C GLY A 25 34.53 -18.23 11.17
N ARG A 26 34.96 -17.30 10.31
CA ARG A 26 35.80 -16.17 10.73
C ARG A 26 35.07 -15.44 11.86
N LEU A 27 35.72 -15.30 13.01
CA LEU A 27 35.29 -14.39 14.07
C LEU A 27 35.56 -12.96 13.58
N ASP A 28 34.65 -12.03 13.88
CA ASP A 28 34.92 -10.61 13.66
C ASP A 28 35.99 -10.10 14.66
N LEU A 29 36.41 -8.84 14.52
CA LEU A 29 37.40 -8.21 15.41
C LEU A 29 36.96 -8.17 16.89
N HIS A 30 35.70 -8.49 17.18
CA HIS A 30 35.09 -8.51 18.51
C HIS A 30 34.77 -9.93 19.01
N GLY A 31 35.16 -10.97 18.27
CA GLY A 31 34.99 -12.36 18.71
C GLY A 31 33.56 -12.89 18.58
N HIS A 32 32.70 -12.21 17.83
CA HIS A 32 31.37 -12.73 17.52
C HIS A 32 31.44 -13.62 16.26
N PRO A 33 30.78 -14.79 16.27
CA PRO A 33 30.65 -15.59 15.07
C PRO A 33 29.90 -14.75 14.02
N HIS A 34 30.49 -14.57 12.85
CA HIS A 34 29.70 -14.06 11.72
C HIS A 34 28.51 -15.01 11.53
N PRO A 35 27.26 -14.51 11.51
CA PRO A 35 26.15 -15.35 11.08
C PRO A 35 26.53 -15.90 9.70
N PRO A 36 26.21 -17.17 9.40
CA PRO A 36 26.54 -17.76 8.11
C PRO A 36 26.04 -16.80 7.04
N SER A 37 26.95 -16.33 6.17
CA SER A 37 26.55 -15.49 5.04
C SER A 37 25.46 -16.25 4.32
N SER A 38 24.27 -15.65 4.21
CA SER A 38 23.19 -16.25 3.44
C SER A 38 23.75 -16.75 2.11
N PRO A 39 23.43 -17.99 1.69
CA PRO A 39 23.87 -18.51 0.41
C PRO A 39 23.64 -17.46 -0.68
N GLY A 40 24.58 -17.33 -1.64
CA GLY A 40 24.50 -16.29 -2.68
C GLY A 40 23.14 -16.24 -3.39
N TRP A 41 22.52 -17.40 -3.60
CA TRP A 41 21.19 -17.55 -4.20
C TRP A 41 20.07 -16.85 -3.41
N GLN A 42 20.18 -16.73 -2.08
CA GLN A 42 19.16 -16.04 -1.27
C GLN A 42 19.09 -14.56 -1.61
N ARG A 43 20.23 -13.92 -1.94
CA ARG A 43 20.25 -12.52 -2.36
C ARG A 43 19.59 -12.34 -3.73
N GLU A 44 19.91 -13.21 -4.67
CA GLU A 44 19.32 -13.19 -6.02
C GLU A 44 17.80 -13.39 -5.96
N VAL A 45 17.33 -14.39 -5.20
CA VAL A 45 15.90 -14.62 -4.97
C VAL A 45 15.25 -13.41 -4.29
N THR A 46 15.90 -12.82 -3.29
CA THR A 46 15.37 -11.62 -2.62
C THR A 46 15.18 -10.47 -3.60
N TYR A 47 16.16 -10.17 -4.44
CA TYR A 47 16.04 -9.09 -5.42
C TYR A 47 14.97 -9.40 -6.48
N ALA A 48 14.87 -10.65 -6.93
CA ALA A 48 13.81 -11.09 -7.83
C ALA A 48 12.41 -10.90 -7.20
N LEU A 49 12.26 -11.21 -5.91
CA LEU A 49 11.01 -11.02 -5.16
C LEU A 49 10.69 -9.54 -4.93
N ILE A 50 11.68 -8.67 -4.73
CA ILE A 50 11.47 -7.20 -4.70
C ILE A 50 10.94 -6.72 -6.05
N ALA A 51 11.57 -7.14 -7.15
CA ALA A 51 11.11 -6.79 -8.50
C ALA A 51 9.69 -7.31 -8.76
N LEU A 52 9.41 -8.57 -8.38
CA LEU A 52 8.08 -9.15 -8.49
C LEU A 52 7.05 -8.40 -7.65
N SER A 53 7.39 -7.99 -6.42
CA SER A 53 6.52 -7.19 -5.57
C SER A 53 6.17 -5.85 -6.22
N TYR A 54 7.16 -5.20 -6.84
CA TYR A 54 6.92 -3.99 -7.64
C TYR A 54 5.98 -4.25 -8.82
N LEU A 55 6.18 -5.33 -9.58
CA LEU A 55 5.31 -5.67 -10.72
C LEU A 55 3.87 -5.98 -10.29
N ILE A 56 3.71 -6.73 -9.19
CA ILE A 56 2.41 -7.03 -8.58
C ILE A 56 1.72 -5.71 -8.18
N GLY A 57 2.42 -4.84 -7.45
CA GLY A 57 1.94 -3.52 -7.06
C GLY A 57 1.59 -2.63 -8.25
N ALA A 58 2.40 -2.70 -9.31
CA ALA A 58 2.23 -1.90 -10.52
C ALA A 58 0.99 -2.30 -11.33
N THR A 59 0.42 -3.49 -11.14
CA THR A 59 -0.80 -3.92 -11.85
C THR A 59 -1.88 -2.84 -11.80
N PRO A 60 -2.28 -2.27 -12.97
CA PRO A 60 -3.10 -1.06 -13.02
C PRO A 60 -4.59 -1.42 -12.98
N THR A 61 -5.04 -1.97 -11.85
CA THR A 61 -6.39 -2.55 -11.67
C THR A 61 -7.51 -1.60 -12.10
N SER A 62 -7.44 -0.33 -11.69
CA SER A 62 -8.45 0.69 -12.01
C SER A 62 -8.47 1.01 -13.51
N TYR A 63 -7.32 1.06 -14.16
CA TYR A 63 -7.21 1.30 -15.60
C TYR A 63 -7.87 0.16 -16.38
N TRP A 64 -7.56 -1.09 -16.05
CA TRP A 64 -8.20 -2.25 -16.68
C TRP A 64 -9.70 -2.29 -16.41
N MET A 65 -10.14 -1.96 -15.20
CA MET A 65 -11.57 -1.86 -14.89
C MET A 65 -12.29 -0.84 -15.78
N GLY A 66 -11.73 0.36 -15.96
CA GLY A 66 -12.30 1.37 -16.86
C GLY A 66 -12.37 0.92 -18.32
N ARG A 67 -11.29 0.33 -18.82
CA ARG A 67 -11.20 -0.15 -20.20
C ARG A 67 -12.12 -1.33 -20.46
N ALA A 68 -12.23 -2.28 -19.53
CA ALA A 68 -13.02 -3.50 -19.71
C ALA A 68 -14.53 -3.26 -19.62
N VAL A 69 -14.98 -2.38 -18.72
CA VAL A 69 -16.42 -2.21 -18.47
C VAL A 69 -17.07 -1.20 -19.42
N HIS A 70 -16.40 -0.08 -19.68
CA HIS A 70 -16.98 1.03 -20.46
C HIS A 70 -16.09 1.50 -21.63
N GLY A 71 -14.96 0.85 -21.90
CA GLY A 71 -14.02 1.29 -22.94
C GLY A 71 -13.30 2.61 -22.61
N LEU A 72 -13.44 3.12 -21.39
CA LEU A 72 -12.96 4.44 -20.99
C LEU A 72 -11.53 4.40 -20.46
N ASP A 73 -10.75 5.44 -20.78
CA ASP A 73 -9.51 5.72 -20.06
C ASP A 73 -9.82 6.60 -18.83
N LEU A 74 -9.69 6.02 -17.62
CA LEU A 74 -9.97 6.74 -16.38
C LEU A 74 -9.01 7.91 -16.11
N ARG A 75 -7.91 8.03 -16.86
CA ARG A 75 -7.00 9.19 -16.75
C ARG A 75 -7.62 10.46 -17.34
N GLU A 76 -8.58 10.30 -18.24
CA GLU A 76 -9.28 11.39 -18.93
C GLU A 76 -10.57 11.81 -18.21
N HIS A 77 -10.94 11.10 -17.14
CA HIS A 77 -12.24 11.26 -16.48
C HIS A 77 -12.10 11.51 -14.97
N GLY A 78 -13.02 12.32 -14.43
CA GLY A 78 -13.08 12.63 -13.01
C GLY A 78 -11.83 13.34 -12.52
N SER A 79 -11.12 12.71 -11.57
CA SER A 79 -9.86 13.24 -11.04
C SER A 79 -8.63 12.86 -11.86
N GLY A 80 -8.78 12.01 -12.88
CA GLY A 80 -7.69 11.44 -13.68
C GLY A 80 -6.78 10.45 -12.93
N ASN A 81 -7.01 10.22 -11.64
CA ASN A 81 -6.18 9.35 -10.81
C ASN A 81 -6.61 7.89 -10.92
N LEU A 82 -5.65 6.97 -11.10
CA LEU A 82 -5.89 5.53 -11.23
C LEU A 82 -6.08 4.84 -9.87
N GLY A 83 -7.07 5.27 -9.09
CA GLY A 83 -7.44 4.64 -7.82
C GLY A 83 -8.94 4.38 -7.71
N ALA A 84 -9.32 3.54 -6.74
CA ALA A 84 -10.72 3.14 -6.53
C ALA A 84 -11.68 4.31 -6.32
N THR A 85 -11.25 5.43 -5.73
CA THR A 85 -12.10 6.62 -5.58
C THR A 85 -12.51 7.21 -6.92
N ASN A 86 -11.66 7.18 -7.95
CA ASN A 86 -12.02 7.65 -9.28
C ASN A 86 -12.96 6.65 -9.98
N VAL A 87 -12.68 5.36 -9.83
CA VAL A 87 -13.57 4.29 -10.30
C VAL A 87 -14.97 4.45 -9.69
N PHE A 88 -15.06 4.71 -8.40
CA PHE A 88 -16.33 4.95 -7.71
C PHE A 88 -17.09 6.13 -8.33
N ARG A 89 -16.40 7.23 -8.63
CA ARG A 89 -17.01 8.43 -9.19
C ARG A 89 -17.51 8.25 -10.62
N ILE A 90 -16.79 7.48 -11.43
CA ILE A 90 -17.07 7.35 -12.87
C ILE A 90 -17.93 6.12 -13.18
N LEU A 91 -17.67 5.00 -12.50
CA LEU A 91 -18.32 3.70 -12.76
C LEU A 91 -19.25 3.26 -11.61
N GLY A 92 -19.11 3.81 -10.41
CA GLY A 92 -19.93 3.45 -9.25
C GLY A 92 -19.32 2.40 -8.32
N ALA A 93 -19.98 2.17 -7.18
CA ALA A 93 -19.50 1.33 -6.08
C ALA A 93 -19.23 -0.12 -6.49
N LYS A 94 -20.09 -0.68 -7.35
CA LYS A 94 -20.01 -2.06 -7.86
C LYS A 94 -18.63 -2.37 -8.48
N TRP A 95 -18.03 -1.39 -9.16
CA TRP A 95 -16.73 -1.55 -9.83
C TRP A 95 -15.56 -1.06 -8.99
N ALA A 96 -15.80 -0.11 -8.07
CA ALA A 96 -14.77 0.37 -7.16
C ALA A 96 -14.35 -0.70 -6.13
N LEU A 97 -15.30 -1.50 -5.62
CA LEU A 97 -15.04 -2.47 -4.57
C LEU A 97 -14.03 -3.57 -4.99
N PRO A 98 -14.17 -4.21 -6.18
CA PRO A 98 -13.14 -5.15 -6.67
C PRO A 98 -11.77 -4.49 -6.84
N VAL A 99 -11.72 -3.24 -7.29
CA VAL A 99 -10.45 -2.50 -7.42
C VAL A 99 -9.78 -2.30 -6.07
N VAL A 100 -10.53 -1.92 -5.03
CA VAL A 100 -10.01 -1.83 -3.65
C VAL A 100 -9.49 -3.19 -3.20
N ALA A 101 -10.26 -4.27 -3.40
CA ALA A 101 -9.88 -5.60 -2.95
C ALA A 101 -8.55 -6.07 -3.59
N VAL A 102 -8.40 -5.90 -4.90
CA VAL A 102 -7.16 -6.23 -5.62
C VAL A 102 -6.01 -5.31 -5.20
N ASP A 103 -6.27 -4.01 -5.03
CA ASP A 103 -5.23 -3.06 -4.62
C ASP A 103 -4.76 -3.29 -3.17
N ILE A 104 -5.60 -3.81 -2.28
CA ILE A 104 -5.23 -4.31 -0.96
C ILE A 104 -4.42 -5.60 -1.12
N ALA A 105 -4.93 -6.58 -1.88
CA ALA A 105 -4.29 -7.88 -2.06
C ALA A 105 -2.87 -7.75 -2.62
N LYS A 106 -2.63 -6.88 -3.61
CA LYS A 106 -1.30 -6.68 -4.19
C LYS A 106 -0.29 -6.07 -3.20
N GLY A 107 -0.74 -5.41 -2.13
CA GLY A 107 0.12 -4.97 -1.03
C GLY A 107 0.30 -6.06 0.04
N PHE A 108 -0.77 -6.80 0.35
CA PHE A 108 -0.76 -7.85 1.37
C PHE A 108 0.06 -9.08 0.97
N LEU A 109 -0.16 -9.60 -0.24
CA LEU A 109 0.39 -10.89 -0.68
C LEU A 109 1.93 -10.93 -0.67
N PRO A 110 2.66 -9.94 -1.21
CA PRO A 110 4.13 -9.96 -1.16
C PRO A 110 4.67 -9.95 0.27
N VAL A 111 4.03 -9.17 1.15
CA VAL A 111 4.42 -9.04 2.57
C VAL A 111 4.12 -10.31 3.36
N TRP A 112 3.04 -11.01 3.01
CA TRP A 112 2.64 -12.25 3.69
C TRP A 112 3.47 -13.46 3.25
N PHE A 113 3.74 -13.62 1.94
CA PHE A 113 4.32 -14.84 1.40
C PHE A 113 5.84 -14.80 1.17
N PHE A 114 6.38 -13.69 0.68
CA PHE A 114 7.79 -13.63 0.27
C PHE A 114 8.79 -13.74 1.42
N PRO A 115 8.54 -13.22 2.64
CA PRO A 115 9.50 -13.36 3.74
C PRO A 115 9.86 -14.82 4.04
N GLY A 116 8.89 -15.73 3.99
CA GLY A 116 9.11 -17.16 4.20
C GLY A 116 10.06 -17.82 3.19
N MET A 117 10.25 -17.20 2.02
CA MET A 117 11.15 -17.68 0.96
C MET A 117 12.60 -17.21 1.13
N VAL A 118 12.83 -16.20 1.98
CA VAL A 118 14.15 -15.54 2.14
C VAL A 118 14.58 -15.41 3.61
N GLY A 119 14.08 -16.29 4.47
CA GLY A 119 14.50 -16.40 5.87
C GLY A 119 13.77 -15.48 6.86
N GLY A 120 12.73 -14.77 6.43
CA GLY A 120 11.82 -14.04 7.33
C GLY A 120 12.36 -12.72 7.87
N ASP A 121 13.42 -12.15 7.28
CA ASP A 121 13.98 -10.87 7.71
C ASP A 121 12.97 -9.73 7.49
N LEU A 122 12.62 -9.02 8.57
CA LEU A 122 11.70 -7.89 8.56
C LEU A 122 12.09 -6.80 7.56
N ARG A 123 13.39 -6.54 7.35
CA ARG A 123 13.88 -5.53 6.41
C ARG A 123 13.48 -5.89 4.99
N TRP A 124 13.58 -7.18 4.62
CA TRP A 124 13.11 -7.67 3.32
C TRP A 124 11.60 -7.63 3.23
N THR A 125 10.88 -8.00 4.29
CA THR A 125 9.42 -7.86 4.37
C THR A 125 8.94 -6.43 4.08
N LEU A 126 9.58 -5.44 4.72
CA LEU A 126 9.28 -4.02 4.49
C LEU A 126 9.70 -3.57 3.09
N ALA A 127 10.81 -4.09 2.54
CA ALA A 127 11.22 -3.81 1.17
C ALA A 127 10.21 -4.34 0.15
N PHE A 128 9.64 -5.54 0.36
CA PHE A 128 8.56 -6.06 -0.49
C PHE A 128 7.33 -5.15 -0.43
N GLY A 129 6.87 -4.77 0.77
CA GLY A 129 5.73 -3.87 0.91
C GLY A 129 5.97 -2.49 0.28
N GLY A 130 7.16 -1.92 0.48
CA GLY A 130 7.59 -0.67 -0.15
C GLY A 130 7.59 -0.77 -1.67
N ALA A 131 8.14 -1.85 -2.22
CA ALA A 131 8.16 -2.09 -3.66
C ALA A 131 6.74 -2.18 -4.26
N ALA A 132 5.80 -2.86 -3.59
CA ALA A 132 4.40 -2.92 -4.04
C ALA A 132 3.73 -1.54 -4.05
N ILE A 133 3.96 -0.72 -3.01
CA ILE A 133 3.43 0.65 -2.94
C ILE A 133 4.03 1.53 -4.04
N VAL A 134 5.36 1.47 -4.21
CA VAL A 134 6.07 2.19 -5.28
C VAL A 134 5.56 1.76 -6.65
N GLY A 135 5.33 0.46 -6.87
CA GLY A 135 4.69 -0.08 -8.07
C GLY A 135 3.31 0.52 -8.32
N HIS A 136 2.46 0.56 -7.30
CA HIS A 136 1.12 1.14 -7.43
C HIS A 136 1.15 2.63 -7.81
N ILE A 137 2.06 3.41 -7.22
CA ILE A 137 2.16 4.87 -7.47
C ILE A 137 2.85 5.15 -8.80
N PHE A 138 3.95 4.45 -9.09
CA PHE A 138 4.75 4.59 -10.30
C PHE A 138 4.64 3.34 -11.16
N SER A 139 3.42 3.04 -11.59
CA SER A 139 3.16 1.85 -12.40
C SER A 139 3.73 1.99 -13.81
N LEU A 140 4.66 1.10 -14.17
CA LEU A 140 5.27 1.07 -15.50
C LEU A 140 4.25 0.87 -16.63
N TRP A 141 3.14 0.19 -16.35
CA TRP A 141 2.12 -0.18 -17.33
C TRP A 141 1.30 1.01 -17.85
N VAL A 142 1.29 2.11 -17.08
CA VAL A 142 0.47 3.31 -17.37
C VAL A 142 1.34 4.57 -17.43
N GLY A 143 2.62 4.42 -17.78
CA GLY A 143 3.56 5.53 -17.96
C GLY A 143 3.98 6.19 -16.65
N PHE A 144 4.15 5.38 -15.58
CA PHE A 144 4.55 5.81 -14.23
C PHE A 144 3.58 6.80 -13.56
N LYS A 145 2.33 6.83 -14.01
CA LYS A 145 1.24 7.66 -13.47
C LYS A 145 0.14 6.76 -12.89
N GLY A 146 0.45 6.08 -11.80
CA GLY A 146 -0.45 5.15 -11.12
C GLY A 146 -1.43 5.83 -10.15
N GLY A 147 -1.78 5.14 -9.07
CA GLY A 147 -2.64 5.66 -8.01
C GLY A 147 -1.86 6.33 -6.88
N LYS A 148 -2.48 6.46 -5.69
CA LYS A 148 -1.88 7.14 -4.52
C LYS A 148 -1.44 6.22 -3.39
N GLY A 149 -1.60 4.91 -3.57
CA GLY A 149 -1.06 3.90 -2.68
C GLY A 149 -1.87 3.61 -1.41
N ILE A 150 -2.99 4.30 -1.12
CA ILE A 150 -3.75 4.10 0.14
C ILE A 150 -4.17 2.63 0.36
N ALA A 151 -4.86 2.02 -0.62
CA ALA A 151 -5.32 0.65 -0.51
C ALA A 151 -4.15 -0.36 -0.45
N THR A 152 -3.11 -0.14 -1.25
CA THR A 152 -1.91 -0.99 -1.26
C THR A 152 -1.13 -0.89 0.05
N SER A 153 -0.98 0.31 0.61
CA SER A 153 -0.45 0.51 1.96
C SER A 153 -1.31 -0.19 3.01
N ALA A 154 -2.64 -0.07 2.95
CA ALA A 154 -3.52 -0.80 3.87
C ALA A 154 -3.29 -2.31 3.78
N GLY A 155 -3.12 -2.87 2.58
CA GLY A 155 -2.74 -4.28 2.40
C GLY A 155 -1.42 -4.66 3.07
N VAL A 156 -0.37 -3.85 2.88
CA VAL A 156 0.93 -4.04 3.54
C VAL A 156 0.77 -4.08 5.07
N PHE A 157 0.02 -3.14 5.64
CA PHE A 157 -0.15 -3.07 7.09
C PHE A 157 -1.19 -4.04 7.65
N LEU A 158 -2.11 -4.58 6.85
CA LEU A 158 -2.95 -5.68 7.31
C LEU A 158 -2.12 -6.93 7.62
N ALA A 159 -1.03 -7.15 6.89
CA ALA A 159 -0.09 -8.24 7.18
C ALA A 159 0.78 -7.97 8.43
N LEU A 160 1.12 -6.70 8.71
CA LEU A 160 2.12 -6.35 9.73
C LEU A 160 1.54 -5.81 11.05
N ALA A 161 0.45 -5.06 10.96
CA ALA A 161 -0.15 -4.26 12.04
C ALA A 161 -1.68 -4.08 11.81
N PRO A 162 -2.47 -5.16 11.77
CA PRO A 162 -3.89 -5.11 11.40
C PRO A 162 -4.73 -4.20 12.31
N TRP A 163 -4.42 -4.15 13.61
CA TRP A 163 -5.10 -3.26 14.55
C TRP A 163 -4.84 -1.78 14.24
N ALA A 164 -3.63 -1.45 13.81
CA ALA A 164 -3.29 -0.09 13.42
C ALA A 164 -4.03 0.34 12.14
N VAL A 165 -4.22 -0.59 11.20
CA VAL A 165 -5.07 -0.35 10.02
C VAL A 165 -6.51 -0.09 10.43
N LEU A 166 -7.05 -0.86 11.38
CA LEU A 166 -8.41 -0.64 11.87
C LEU A 166 -8.56 0.75 12.51
N GLY A 167 -7.61 1.18 13.35
CA GLY A 167 -7.60 2.53 13.91
C GLY A 167 -7.56 3.62 12.84
N ALA A 168 -6.65 3.49 11.86
CA ALA A 168 -6.54 4.43 10.75
C ALA A 168 -7.80 4.44 9.87
N PHE A 169 -8.45 3.30 9.69
CA PHE A 169 -9.71 3.18 8.95
C PHE A 169 -10.87 3.89 9.68
N VAL A 170 -10.93 3.81 11.01
CA VAL A 170 -11.93 4.57 11.79
C VAL A 170 -11.72 6.08 11.59
N VAL A 171 -10.48 6.57 11.68
CA VAL A 171 -10.17 7.98 11.40
C VAL A 171 -10.56 8.38 9.98
N TRP A 172 -10.21 7.54 9.00
CA TRP A 172 -10.61 7.73 7.61
C TRP A 172 -12.14 7.87 7.50
N LEU A 173 -12.88 6.91 8.04
CA LEU A 173 -14.33 6.84 7.93
C LEU A 173 -14.99 8.05 8.57
N VAL A 174 -14.59 8.42 9.79
CA VAL A 174 -15.11 9.59 10.50
C VAL A 174 -14.92 10.86 9.67
N LEU A 175 -13.72 11.10 9.14
CA LEU A 175 -13.47 12.31 8.35
C LEU A 175 -14.19 12.30 7.00
N VAL A 176 -14.30 11.15 6.34
CA VAL A 176 -15.05 11.05 5.08
C VAL A 176 -16.54 11.32 5.32
N LEU A 177 -17.12 10.77 6.38
CA LEU A 177 -18.53 11.00 6.71
C LEU A 177 -18.77 12.46 7.15
N ALA A 178 -17.86 13.04 7.94
CA ALA A 178 -18.01 14.41 8.43
C ALA A 178 -17.79 15.48 7.33
N THR A 179 -16.90 15.24 6.37
CA THR A 179 -16.48 16.27 5.40
C THR A 179 -16.86 15.98 3.95
N GLY A 180 -17.15 14.73 3.62
CA GLY A 180 -17.28 14.24 2.25
C GLY A 180 -15.95 14.11 1.49
N TYR A 181 -14.80 14.50 2.05
CA TYR A 181 -13.53 14.45 1.32
C TYR A 181 -12.78 13.13 1.55
N VAL A 182 -12.86 12.21 0.59
CA VAL A 182 -12.09 10.95 0.61
C VAL A 182 -10.59 11.19 0.73
N SER A 183 -10.07 12.21 0.04
CA SER A 183 -8.65 12.57 0.08
C SER A 183 -8.20 13.08 1.44
N LEU A 184 -9.00 13.89 2.13
CA LEU A 184 -8.72 14.35 3.48
C LEU A 184 -8.66 13.17 4.46
N GLY A 185 -9.68 12.30 4.41
CA GLY A 185 -9.69 11.07 5.21
C GLY A 185 -8.46 10.20 4.95
N SER A 186 -8.08 10.03 3.68
CA SER A 186 -6.90 9.22 3.29
C SER A 186 -5.59 9.79 3.80
N MET A 187 -5.41 11.11 3.74
CA MET A 187 -4.22 11.76 4.30
C MET A 187 -4.18 11.66 5.83
N ALA A 188 -5.32 11.83 6.50
CA ALA A 188 -5.40 11.67 7.96
C ALA A 188 -5.13 10.23 8.40
N ALA A 189 -5.63 9.23 7.67
CA ALA A 189 -5.32 7.84 7.91
C ALA A 189 -3.82 7.55 7.74
N ALA A 190 -3.19 8.11 6.70
CA ALA A 190 -1.74 7.96 6.49
C ALA A 190 -0.93 8.60 7.63
N VAL A 191 -1.34 9.76 8.13
CA VAL A 191 -0.66 10.46 9.24
C VAL A 191 -0.88 9.78 10.59
N THR A 192 -2.08 9.23 10.83
CA THR A 192 -2.39 8.55 12.09
C THR A 192 -1.89 7.11 12.15
N LEU A 193 -1.63 6.47 11.00
CA LEU A 193 -1.14 5.10 10.96
C LEU A 193 0.17 4.88 11.76
N PRO A 194 1.24 5.69 11.65
CA PRO A 194 2.42 5.55 12.50
C PRO A 194 2.12 5.65 14.00
N VAL A 195 1.17 6.51 14.38
CA VAL A 195 0.72 6.66 15.78
C VAL A 195 0.05 5.38 16.25
N PHE A 196 -0.86 4.81 15.45
CA PHE A 196 -1.50 3.54 15.80
C PHE A 196 -0.52 2.37 15.80
N VAL A 197 0.47 2.33 14.90
CA VAL A 197 1.53 1.33 14.94
C VAL A 197 2.34 1.46 16.23
N ALA A 198 2.60 2.66 16.74
CA ALA A 198 3.31 2.84 18.00
C ALA A 198 2.50 2.40 19.24
N LEU A 199 1.17 2.44 19.16
CA LEU A 199 0.28 2.19 20.30
C LEU A 199 -0.35 0.79 20.34
N MET A 200 -0.35 0.08 19.21
CA MET A 200 -1.10 -1.18 19.06
C MET A 200 -0.17 -2.36 18.75
N PRO A 201 -0.58 -3.61 19.03
CA PRO A 201 0.22 -4.78 18.72
C PRO A 201 0.58 -4.89 17.23
N HIS A 202 1.87 -5.11 16.94
CA HIS A 202 2.41 -5.23 15.58
C HIS A 202 3.66 -6.12 15.53
N GLN A 203 4.06 -6.55 14.33
CA GLN A 203 5.16 -7.52 14.13
C GLN A 203 6.48 -6.90 13.63
N GLY A 204 6.99 -5.80 14.18
CA GLY A 204 8.10 -5.09 13.52
C GLY A 204 9.03 -4.20 14.34
N GLY A 205 8.90 -4.19 15.67
CA GLY A 205 9.73 -3.35 16.55
C GLY A 205 9.84 -1.88 16.10
N ALA A 206 10.99 -1.24 16.33
CA ALA A 206 11.19 0.15 15.93
C ALA A 206 11.29 0.35 14.41
N THR A 207 11.69 -0.67 13.64
CA THR A 207 11.92 -0.53 12.19
C THR A 207 10.64 -0.24 11.42
N ILE A 208 9.52 -0.87 11.81
CA ILE A 208 8.23 -0.59 11.16
C ILE A 208 7.74 0.84 11.45
N LEU A 209 8.10 1.44 12.59
CA LEU A 209 7.75 2.83 12.89
C LEU A 209 8.43 3.80 11.92
N TRP A 210 9.73 3.62 11.69
CA TRP A 210 10.45 4.42 10.70
C TRP A 210 9.90 4.24 9.29
N PHE A 211 9.58 3.01 8.91
CA PHE A 211 8.97 2.70 7.62
C PHE A 211 7.59 3.36 7.45
N THR A 212 6.71 3.24 8.45
CA THR A 212 5.37 3.85 8.43
C THR A 212 5.44 5.37 8.38
N GLY A 213 6.32 6.01 9.15
CA GLY A 213 6.51 7.46 9.14
C GLY A 213 7.01 7.96 7.78
N THR A 214 7.99 7.27 7.20
CA THR A 214 8.50 7.57 5.85
C THR A 214 7.40 7.42 4.80
N LEU A 215 6.62 6.34 4.90
CA LEU A 215 5.50 6.11 4.00
C LEU A 215 4.40 7.16 4.14
N ALA A 216 4.10 7.63 5.36
CA ALA A 216 3.12 8.69 5.58
C ALA A 216 3.51 9.95 4.81
N VAL A 217 4.78 10.37 4.90
CA VAL A 217 5.32 11.50 4.13
C VAL A 217 5.20 11.25 2.62
N PHE A 218 5.57 10.05 2.16
CA PHE A 218 5.48 9.70 0.74
C PHE A 218 4.04 9.71 0.20
N VAL A 219 3.07 9.21 0.98
CA VAL A 219 1.65 9.23 0.64
C VAL A 219 1.10 10.67 0.63
N LEU A 220 1.50 11.52 1.56
CA LEU A 220 1.15 12.94 1.54
C LEU A 220 1.68 13.64 0.28
N TRP A 221 2.92 13.36 -0.11
CA TRP A 221 3.47 13.82 -1.39
C TRP A 221 2.68 13.30 -2.60
N ALA A 222 2.24 12.03 -2.57
CA ALA A 222 1.37 11.48 -3.61
C ALA A 222 0.00 12.19 -3.66
N HIS A 223 -0.46 12.78 -2.55
CA HIS A 223 -1.69 13.57 -2.44
C HIS A 223 -1.52 15.07 -2.70
N ARG A 224 -0.33 15.56 -3.08
CA ARG A 224 -0.08 17.00 -3.34
C ARG A 224 -1.12 17.68 -4.24
N SER A 225 -1.64 16.98 -5.26
CA SER A 225 -2.71 17.51 -6.12
C SER A 225 -4.04 17.68 -5.39
N ASN A 226 -4.35 16.81 -4.43
CA ASN A 226 -5.57 16.92 -3.60
C ASN A 226 -5.42 18.01 -2.55
N ILE A 227 -4.23 18.14 -1.96
CA ILE A 227 -3.93 19.23 -1.03
C ILE A 227 -4.16 20.57 -1.73
N HIS A 228 -3.63 20.73 -2.95
CA HIS A 228 -3.85 21.92 -3.76
C HIS A 228 -5.34 22.20 -4.00
N ARG A 229 -6.12 21.20 -4.42
CA ARG A 229 -7.58 21.35 -4.63
C ARG A 229 -8.36 21.61 -3.34
N LEU A 230 -7.94 21.05 -2.21
CA LEU A 230 -8.54 21.33 -0.90
C LEU A 230 -8.32 22.78 -0.50
N MET A 231 -7.10 23.29 -0.67
CA MET A 231 -6.77 24.71 -0.40
C MET A 231 -7.54 25.66 -1.30
N GLN A 232 -7.85 25.25 -2.53
CA GLN A 232 -8.65 26.02 -3.49
C GLN A 232 -10.17 25.82 -3.35
N GLY A 233 -10.62 24.91 -2.48
CA GLY A 233 -12.04 24.56 -2.36
C GLY A 233 -12.62 23.82 -3.58
N THR A 234 -11.78 23.30 -4.48
CA THR A 234 -12.18 22.60 -5.72
C THR A 234 -12.12 21.08 -5.61
N GLU A 235 -11.76 20.54 -4.44
CA GLU A 235 -11.74 19.10 -4.22
C GLU A 235 -13.16 18.52 -4.24
N SER A 236 -13.32 17.39 -4.93
CA SER A 236 -14.62 16.71 -5.05
C SER A 236 -15.09 16.10 -3.72
N ARG A 237 -16.35 16.34 -3.36
CA ARG A 237 -17.01 15.72 -2.21
C ARG A 237 -17.75 14.44 -2.61
N PHE A 238 -17.67 13.44 -1.73
CA PHE A 238 -18.51 12.25 -1.71
C PHE A 238 -19.96 12.65 -1.44
N GLY A 239 -20.92 12.05 -2.15
CA GLY A 239 -22.36 12.25 -1.94
C GLY A 239 -23.07 13.32 -2.80
N LYS A 240 -22.35 14.22 -3.49
CA LYS A 240 -23.00 15.24 -4.34
C LYS A 240 -23.55 14.74 -5.69
N ALA A 241 -23.31 13.48 -6.06
CA ALA A 241 -23.83 12.90 -7.31
C ALA A 241 -25.29 12.40 -7.21
N ALA A 242 -25.90 12.36 -6.01
CA ALA A 242 -27.27 11.88 -5.82
C ALA A 242 -28.35 12.97 -5.91
N LEU A 243 -27.98 14.25 -6.09
CA LEU A 243 -28.92 15.38 -6.11
C LEU A 243 -29.06 16.07 -7.47
N GLN A 244 -28.39 15.59 -8.53
CA GLN A 244 -28.53 16.16 -9.88
C GLN A 244 -29.36 15.30 -10.84
N ASP A 245 -29.53 14.01 -10.57
CA ASP A 245 -30.35 13.13 -11.42
C ASP A 245 -31.86 13.14 -11.07
N GLY A 246 -32.26 13.83 -9.99
CA GLY A 246 -33.65 13.91 -9.53
C GLY A 246 -34.45 15.11 -10.01
N ASP A 247 -33.78 16.16 -10.53
CA ASP A 247 -34.40 17.46 -10.79
C ASP A 247 -34.55 17.79 -12.29
N SER A 248 -33.96 16.96 -13.17
CA SER A 248 -34.09 17.10 -14.63
C SER A 248 -35.17 16.19 -15.25
N ALA A 249 -35.95 15.47 -14.44
CA ALA A 249 -37.00 14.57 -14.91
C ALA A 249 -38.45 15.04 -14.60
N VAL A 250 -38.63 16.19 -13.94
CA VAL A 250 -39.97 16.73 -13.61
C VAL A 250 -39.98 18.23 -13.85
N GLY A 251 -40.18 18.64 -15.09
CA GLY A 251 -40.27 20.05 -15.45
C GLY A 251 -40.58 20.22 -16.92
N ASP A 252 -41.85 19.97 -17.28
CA ASP A 252 -42.68 20.79 -18.19
C ASP A 252 -43.67 19.91 -18.98
N SER A 253 -44.82 19.61 -18.37
CA SER A 253 -46.02 19.17 -19.10
C SER A 253 -47.29 19.47 -18.31
N THR A 254 -47.55 20.76 -18.11
CA THR A 254 -48.85 21.34 -17.73
C THR A 254 -48.83 22.74 -18.35
N ASP A 255 -49.78 23.27 -19.09
CA ASP A 255 -51.14 22.90 -19.45
C ASP A 255 -51.55 24.05 -20.40
N SER A 256 -52.12 23.76 -21.57
CA SER A 256 -52.91 24.76 -22.29
C SER A 256 -53.98 24.03 -23.10
N ALA A 257 -55.02 23.62 -22.38
CA ALA A 257 -56.34 23.58 -22.97
C ALA A 257 -56.75 25.01 -23.38
N ASP A 258 -57.27 25.16 -24.60
CA ASP A 258 -58.27 26.19 -24.90
C ASP A 258 -59.31 25.60 -25.88
N PRO A 259 -60.61 25.99 -25.78
CA PRO A 259 -61.74 25.21 -26.22
C PRO A 259 -62.34 25.67 -27.55
N ALA A 260 -63.13 24.75 -28.12
CA ALA A 260 -64.29 24.98 -28.98
C ALA A 260 -64.09 25.51 -30.42
N GLU A 261 -65.05 25.06 -31.25
CA GLU A 261 -65.57 25.67 -32.47
C GLU A 261 -65.10 25.09 -33.83
N ALA A 262 -65.95 24.18 -34.37
CA ALA A 262 -66.63 24.34 -35.66
C ALA A 262 -66.92 22.97 -36.32
N ALA A 263 -68.16 22.50 -36.16
CA ALA A 263 -68.85 21.73 -37.19
C ALA A 263 -69.34 22.73 -38.27
N PRO A 264 -69.70 22.32 -39.50
CA PRO A 264 -70.70 21.26 -39.78
C PRO A 264 -70.17 20.03 -40.55
#